data_AF-A0A0G1M9G6-F1
#
_entry.id   AF-A0A0G1M9G6-F1
#
_cell.length_a   1.000
_cell.length_b   1.000
_cell.length_c   1.000
_cell.angle_alpha   90.00
_cell.angle_beta   90.00
_cell.angle_gamma   90.00
#
_symmetry.space_group_name_H-M   'P 1'
#
loop_
_entity.id
_entity.type
_entity.pdbx_description
1 polymer ?
#
loop_
_entity_poly.entity_id
_entity_poly.type
_entity_poly.pdbx_seq_one_letter_code
_entity_poly.pdbx_strand_id
1 'polypeptide(L)'
;MDKETEEKIEDLVGFIESSNLNREDKNLWFNAVKEMPKEAIVTLRLFMKNAQEDLYGATELMKSKRDALLKGDDGEFRKIIKEEEEELKK
;
A
#
# COMPACT_ATOMS: atom_id res chain seq x y z
N MET A 1 17.35 -10.34 4.31
CA MET A 1 15.92 -10.55 4.60
C MET A 1 15.75 -12.02 4.93
N ASP A 2 14.87 -12.40 5.86
CA ASP A 2 14.62 -13.82 6.15
C ASP A 2 13.62 -14.43 5.16
N LYS A 3 13.72 -15.74 4.96
CA LYS A 3 12.92 -16.51 4.00
C LYS A 3 11.41 -16.36 4.18
N GLU A 4 10.94 -16.24 5.44
CA GLU A 4 9.52 -16.03 5.74
C GLU A 4 9.02 -14.68 5.21
N THR A 5 9.86 -13.66 5.26
CA THR A 5 9.53 -12.33 4.72
C THR A 5 9.51 -12.34 3.20
N GLU A 6 10.43 -13.06 2.56
CA GLU A 6 10.49 -13.23 1.11
C GLU A 6 9.24 -13.93 0.57
N GLU A 7 8.81 -15.04 1.20
CA GLU A 7 7.57 -15.75 0.83
C GLU A 7 6.32 -14.85 0.98
N LYS A 8 6.28 -13.97 1.99
CA LYS A 8 5.18 -13.01 2.17
C LYS A 8 5.16 -11.92 1.11
N ILE A 9 6.32 -11.48 0.65
CA ILE A 9 6.44 -10.53 -0.47
C ILE A 9 5.95 -11.19 -1.75
N GLU A 10 6.34 -12.44 -2.02
CA GLU A 10 5.90 -13.18 -3.20
C GLU A 10 4.37 -13.37 -3.21
N ASP A 11 3.78 -13.72 -2.07
CA ASP A 11 2.31 -13.79 -1.91
C ASP A 11 1.63 -12.46 -2.26
N LEU A 12 2.16 -11.34 -1.74
CA LEU A 12 1.64 -10.00 -1.99
C LEU A 12 1.76 -9.61 -3.46
N VAL A 13 2.93 -9.88 -4.06
CA VAL A 13 3.17 -9.64 -5.48
C VAL A 13 2.19 -10.43 -6.33
N GLY A 14 1.99 -11.72 -6.06
CA GLY A 14 1.02 -12.55 -6.78
C GLY A 14 -0.43 -12.04 -6.62
N PHE A 15 -0.80 -11.56 -5.44
CA PHE A 15 -2.11 -10.93 -5.22
C PHE A 15 -2.26 -9.64 -6.05
N ILE A 16 -1.27 -8.75 -6.05
CA ILE A 16 -1.28 -7.53 -6.85
C ILE A 16 -1.31 -7.86 -8.35
N GLU A 17 -0.54 -8.85 -8.82
CA GLU A 17 -0.52 -9.28 -10.22
C GLU A 17 -1.89 -9.79 -10.69
N SER A 18 -2.57 -10.57 -9.85
CA SER A 18 -3.90 -11.12 -10.15
C SER A 18 -5.05 -10.12 -10.01
N SER A 19 -4.79 -8.92 -9.47
CA SER A 19 -5.80 -7.86 -9.33
C SER A 19 -6.14 -7.19 -10.67
N ASN A 20 -7.27 -6.47 -10.68
CA ASN A 20 -7.72 -5.66 -11.82
C ASN A 20 -7.04 -4.28 -11.92
N LEU A 21 -6.05 -4.00 -11.05
CA LEU A 21 -5.28 -2.75 -11.13
C LEU A 21 -4.61 -2.59 -12.51
N ASN A 22 -4.46 -1.34 -12.93
CA ASN A 22 -3.72 -1.05 -14.16
C ASN A 22 -2.21 -1.27 -13.95
N ARG A 23 -1.43 -1.23 -15.04
CA ARG A 23 0.01 -1.50 -14.99
C ARG A 23 0.80 -0.47 -14.16
N GLU A 24 0.39 0.80 -14.17
CA GLU A 24 1.05 1.86 -13.39
C GLU A 24 0.87 1.60 -11.89
N ASP A 25 -0.34 1.25 -11.48
CA ASP A 25 -0.69 0.98 -10.09
C ASP A 25 0.00 -0.27 -9.57
N LYS A 26 0.07 -1.33 -10.39
CA LYS A 26 0.85 -2.54 -10.07
C LYS A 26 2.32 -2.19 -9.85
N ASN A 27 2.92 -1.37 -10.72
CA ASN A 27 4.30 -0.93 -10.58
C ASN A 27 4.52 -0.07 -9.33
N LEU A 28 3.57 0.80 -8.98
CA LEU A 28 3.60 1.60 -7.75
C LEU A 28 3.71 0.67 -6.53
N TRP A 29 2.85 -0.34 -6.46
CA TRP A 29 2.87 -1.32 -5.38
C TRP A 29 4.17 -2.14 -5.34
N PHE A 30 4.69 -2.60 -6.48
CA PHE A 30 5.94 -3.37 -6.50
C PHE A 30 7.14 -2.56 -6.00
N ASN A 31 7.17 -1.26 -6.27
CA ASN A 31 8.20 -0.40 -5.72
C ASN A 31 7.98 -0.17 -4.22
N ALA A 32 6.74 0.10 -3.80
CA ALA A 32 6.40 0.31 -2.40
C ALA A 32 6.73 -0.91 -1.52
N VAL A 33 6.40 -2.13 -1.95
CA VAL A 33 6.65 -3.37 -1.20
C VAL A 33 8.15 -3.63 -1.02
N LYS A 34 8.99 -3.26 -1.99
CA LYS A 34 10.45 -3.44 -1.91
C LYS A 34 11.12 -2.53 -0.88
N GLU A 35 10.56 -1.35 -0.66
CA GLU A 35 11.09 -0.33 0.25
C GLU A 35 10.43 -0.40 1.64
N MET A 36 9.41 -1.23 1.80
CA MET A 36 8.62 -1.34 3.02
C MET A 36 9.36 -2.09 4.13
N PRO A 37 9.29 -1.63 5.40
CA PRO A 37 9.78 -2.39 6.54
C PRO A 37 9.07 -3.75 6.70
N LYS A 38 9.78 -4.76 7.21
CA LYS A 38 9.27 -6.13 7.37
C LYS A 38 7.92 -6.17 8.11
N GLU A 39 7.79 -5.41 9.18
CA GLU A 39 6.59 -5.36 10.03
C GLU A 39 5.37 -4.85 9.26
N ALA A 40 5.58 -3.89 8.36
CA ALA A 40 4.53 -3.34 7.51
C ALA A 40 4.13 -4.33 6.39
N ILE A 41 5.08 -5.09 5.85
CA ILE A 41 4.80 -6.17 4.87
C ILE A 41 3.89 -7.25 5.47
N VAL A 42 4.15 -7.66 6.71
CA VAL A 42 3.31 -8.66 7.40
C VAL A 42 1.89 -8.15 7.58
N THR A 43 1.73 -6.90 8.01
CA THR A 43 0.44 -6.24 8.21
C THR A 43 -0.31 -6.12 6.88
N LEU A 44 0.35 -5.63 5.83
CA LEU A 44 -0.22 -5.45 4.50
C LEU A 44 -0.77 -6.77 3.92
N ARG A 45 -0.04 -7.89 4.09
CA ARG A 45 -0.49 -9.22 3.66
C ARG A 45 -1.78 -9.65 4.35
N LEU A 46 -1.94 -9.34 5.64
CA LEU A 46 -3.15 -9.70 6.39
C LEU A 46 -4.37 -8.92 5.91
N PHE A 47 -4.20 -7.63 5.58
CA PHE A 47 -5.27 -6.79 5.03
C PHE A 47 -5.64 -7.22 3.60
N MET A 48 -4.65 -7.39 2.72
CA MET A 48 -4.89 -7.70 1.30
C MET A 48 -5.51 -9.08 1.06
N LYS A 49 -5.26 -10.08 1.91
CA LYS A 49 -5.88 -11.40 1.76
C LYS A 49 -7.40 -11.40 1.92
N ASN A 50 -7.98 -10.37 2.52
CA ASN A 50 -9.38 -10.35 2.90
C ASN A 50 -10.27 -9.46 2.01
N ALA A 51 -9.71 -8.57 1.18
CA ALA A 51 -10.52 -7.64 0.39
C ALA A 51 -9.78 -7.07 -0.84
N GLN A 52 -10.24 -7.43 -2.04
CA GLN A 52 -9.81 -6.79 -3.28
C GLN A 52 -10.32 -5.35 -3.43
N GLU A 53 -11.46 -5.01 -2.82
CA GLU A 53 -11.97 -3.62 -2.81
C GLU A 53 -11.04 -2.71 -1.99
N ASP A 54 -10.51 -3.21 -0.87
CA ASP A 54 -9.54 -2.48 -0.05
C ASP A 54 -8.23 -2.20 -0.79
N LEU A 55 -7.85 -3.06 -1.76
CA LEU A 55 -6.68 -2.81 -2.61
C LEU A 55 -6.86 -1.55 -3.46
N TYR A 56 -8.05 -1.32 -4.02
CA TYR A 56 -8.33 -0.12 -4.82
C TYR A 56 -8.32 1.13 -3.93
N GLY A 57 -9.01 1.10 -2.79
CA GLY A 57 -9.01 2.22 -1.83
C GLY A 57 -7.61 2.57 -1.34
N ALA A 58 -6.82 1.57 -0.96
CA ALA A 58 -5.43 1.75 -0.54
C ALA A 58 -4.54 2.29 -1.66
N THR A 59 -4.80 1.89 -2.91
CA THR A 59 -4.06 2.40 -4.08
C THR A 59 -4.30 3.89 -4.27
N GLU A 60 -5.55 4.34 -4.21
CA GLU A 60 -5.89 5.76 -4.37
C GLU A 60 -5.37 6.62 -3.22
N LEU A 61 -5.40 6.09 -1.99
CA LEU A 61 -4.80 6.75 -0.83
C LEU A 61 -3.27 6.90 -1.00
N MET A 62 -2.59 5.84 -1.47
CA MET A 62 -1.15 5.86 -1.72
C MET A 62 -0.77 6.88 -2.80
N LYS A 63 -1.54 6.95 -3.90
CA LYS A 63 -1.35 7.97 -4.94
C LYS A 63 -1.52 9.38 -4.39
N SER A 64 -2.57 9.62 -3.60
CA SER A 64 -2.84 10.94 -3.02
C SER A 64 -1.69 11.41 -2.11
N LYS A 65 -1.17 10.50 -1.28
CA LYS A 65 0.03 10.76 -0.45
C LYS A 65 1.27 11.05 -1.30
N ARG A 66 1.51 10.25 -2.33
CA ARG A 66 2.65 10.43 -3.26
C ARG A 66 2.56 11.78 -3.97
N ASP A 67 1.39 12.14 -4.48
CA ASP A 67 1.18 13.36 -5.25
C ASP A 67 1.32 14.61 -4.36
N ALA A 68 0.85 14.56 -3.11
CA ALA A 68 1.09 15.63 -2.13
C ALA A 68 2.59 15.81 -1.85
N LEU A 69 3.33 14.72 -1.63
CA LEU A 69 4.78 14.76 -1.41
C LEU A 69 5.54 15.29 -2.65
N LEU A 70 5.16 14.86 -3.86
CA LEU A 70 5.79 15.33 -5.10
C LEU A 70 5.55 16.82 -5.37
N LYS A 71 4.41 17.35 -4.93
CA LYS A 71 4.10 18.79 -5.01
C LYS A 71 4.73 19.61 -3.87
N GLY A 72 5.35 18.96 -2.88
CA GLY A 72 5.83 19.61 -1.66
C GLY A 72 4.71 20.13 -0.76
N ASP A 73 3.50 19.58 -0.87
CA ASP A 73 2.34 19.95 -0.05
C ASP A 73 2.28 19.09 1.22
N ASP A 74 3.15 19.43 2.16
CA ASP A 74 3.20 18.79 3.48
C ASP A 74 1.89 18.94 4.26
N GLY A 75 1.09 19.98 3.96
CA GLY A 75 -0.21 20.23 4.59
C GLY A 75 -1.26 19.22 4.14
N GLU A 76 -1.37 19.00 2.83
CA GLU A 76 -2.24 17.99 2.23
C GLU A 76 -1.82 16.59 2.67
N PHE A 77 -0.52 16.28 2.68
CA PHE A 77 -0.02 14.99 3.15
C PHE A 77 -0.43 14.70 4.61
N ARG A 78 -0.21 15.66 5.53
CA ARG A 78 -0.59 15.50 6.95
C ARG A 78 -2.11 15.37 7.13
N LYS A 79 -2.89 16.08 6.31
CA LYS A 79 -4.35 15.97 6.33
C LYS A 79 -4.79 14.54 5.95
N ILE A 80 -4.24 13.98 4.87
CA ILE A 80 -4.54 12.62 4.42
C ILE A 80 -4.19 11.58 5.49
N ILE A 81 -3.03 11.71 6.15
CA ILE A 81 -2.63 10.81 7.25
C ILE A 81 -3.60 10.89 8.43
N LYS A 82 -4.04 12.10 8.78
CA LYS A 82 -4.98 12.29 9.89
C LYS A 82 -6.35 11.66 9.59
N GLU A 83 -6.85 11.80 8.37
CA GLU A 83 -8.11 11.19 7.93
C GLU A 83 -8.03 9.65 7.97
N GLU A 84 -6.91 9.06 7.53
CA GLU A 84 -6.65 7.62 7.64
C GLU A 84 -6.62 7.14 9.11
N GLU A 85 -5.97 7.87 10.01
CA GLU A 85 -5.95 7.53 11.44
C GLU A 85 -7.34 7.60 12.10
N GLU A 86 -8.21 8.49 11.63
CA GLU A 86 -9.58 8.63 12.14
C GLU A 86 -10.48 7.50 11.62
N GLU A 87 -10.30 7.04 10.39
CA GLU A 87 -11.03 5.89 9.83
C GLU A 87 -10.66 4.58 10.51
N LEU A 88 -9.37 4.35 10.80
CA LEU A 88 -8.91 3.15 11.50
C LEU A 88 -9.38 3.05 12.97
N LYS A 89 -9.88 4.14 13.55
CA LYS A 89 -10.42 4.19 14.92
C LYS A 89 -11.93 3.98 15.00
N LYS A 90 -12.63 3.91 13.87
CA LYS A 90 -14.07 3.61 13.79
C LYS A 90 -14.32 2.10 13.77
#